data_AF-H1XPP0-F1
#
_entry.id   AF-H1XPP0-F1
#
_cell.length_a   1.000
_cell.length_b   1.000
_cell.length_c   1.000
_cell.angle_alpha   90.00
_cell.angle_beta   90.00
_cell.angle_gamma   90.00
#
_symmetry.space_group_name_H-M   'P 1'
#
loop_
_entity.id
_entity.type
_entity.pdbx_description
1 polymer ?
#
loop_
_entity_poly.entity_id
_entity_poly.type
_entity_poly.pdbx_seq_one_letter_code
_entity_poly.pdbx_strand_id
1 'polypeptide(L)'
;MRIEELHLIDNSMPSLLELANYLHQKKDAFELLTKFMQQLEMSINKTSFTHSARVALLAETLGTAVNLSANELYLLKRSAYLHDIGKIFLPVKLFQKKEELNAKEWKMIRLHPELGASLIRQIPHLKPLLAGILFHHERYNGSGYPFGLSEQQIPLISRIIGLVDCFEALIAPRPYHTPLTLQQALSTMEKQKNQGLWDPYLFEVFVEITTDSDYFVDKRPVDINLVKN
;
A
#
# COMPACT_ATOMS: atom_id res chain seq x y z
N MET A 1 0.38 -20.03 -10.02
CA MET A 1 1.80 -20.10 -9.62
C MET A 1 1.78 -20.09 -8.11
N ARG A 2 2.18 -21.19 -7.47
CA ARG A 2 2.18 -21.28 -6.00
C ARG A 2 3.37 -20.50 -5.46
N ILE A 3 3.27 -19.96 -4.24
CA ILE A 3 4.37 -19.20 -3.57
C ILE A 3 5.70 -19.98 -3.59
N GLU A 4 5.62 -21.31 -3.58
CA GLU A 4 6.75 -22.26 -3.64
C GLU A 4 7.54 -22.22 -4.96
N GLU A 5 6.98 -21.65 -6.04
CA GLU A 5 7.61 -21.62 -7.38
C GLU A 5 8.44 -20.34 -7.64
N LEU A 6 8.54 -19.41 -6.67
CA LEU A 6 9.23 -18.12 -6.82
C LEU A 6 10.77 -18.17 -6.67
N HIS A 7 11.38 -19.36 -6.59
CA HIS A 7 12.80 -19.57 -6.35
C HIS A 7 13.77 -19.14 -7.48
N LEU A 8 13.36 -18.34 -8.46
CA LEU A 8 14.19 -18.08 -9.65
C LEU A 8 14.30 -16.61 -10.03
N ILE A 9 14.46 -15.71 -9.07
CA ILE A 9 14.64 -14.29 -9.38
C ILE A 9 15.65 -13.66 -8.43
N ASP A 10 16.92 -13.72 -8.84
CA ASP A 10 18.07 -12.98 -8.30
C ASP A 10 18.62 -13.49 -6.95
N ASN A 11 19.82 -14.11 -7.01
CA ASN A 11 20.54 -14.67 -5.85
C ASN A 11 21.07 -13.60 -4.87
N SER A 12 20.77 -12.32 -5.09
CA SER A 12 21.20 -11.21 -4.21
C SER A 12 20.18 -10.82 -3.14
N MET A 13 18.93 -11.29 -3.24
CA MET A 13 17.86 -10.98 -2.27
C MET A 13 17.61 -12.17 -1.34
N PRO A 14 17.44 -11.96 -0.02
CA PRO A 14 17.11 -13.05 0.89
C PRO A 14 15.76 -13.65 0.48
N SER A 15 15.70 -14.97 0.48
CA SER A 15 14.43 -15.67 0.31
C SER A 15 13.43 -15.21 1.39
N LEU A 16 12.13 -15.34 1.10
CA LEU A 16 11.09 -15.04 2.08
C LEU A 16 11.33 -15.75 3.41
N LEU A 17 11.79 -17.00 3.36
CA LEU A 17 12.11 -17.81 4.54
C LEU A 17 13.29 -17.23 5.34
N GLU A 18 14.38 -16.83 4.68
CA GLU A 18 15.53 -16.24 5.35
C GLU A 18 15.18 -14.91 6.02
N LEU A 19 14.46 -14.03 5.32
CA LEU A 19 14.05 -12.74 5.88
C LEU A 19 13.05 -12.93 7.03
N ALA A 20 12.09 -13.85 6.89
CA ALA A 20 11.15 -14.19 7.95
C ALA A 20 11.87 -14.72 9.20
N ASN A 21 12.83 -15.65 9.04
CA ASN A 21 13.61 -16.19 10.15
C ASN A 21 14.43 -15.10 10.86
N TYR A 22 15.03 -14.20 10.08
CA TYR A 22 15.77 -13.06 10.62
C TYR A 22 14.89 -12.11 11.44
N LEU A 23 13.67 -11.84 10.98
CA LEU A 23 12.75 -10.87 11.61
C LEU A 23 11.89 -11.48 12.74
N HIS A 24 11.68 -12.79 12.77
CA HIS A 24 10.74 -13.47 13.69
C HIS A 24 10.90 -13.05 15.17
N GLN A 25 12.14 -12.89 15.63
CA GLN A 25 12.47 -12.59 17.03
C GLN A 25 12.92 -11.13 17.26
N LYS A 26 12.90 -10.29 16.21
CA LYS A 26 13.36 -8.91 16.30
C LYS A 26 12.25 -8.03 16.87
N LYS A 27 12.50 -7.41 18.02
CA LYS A 27 11.57 -6.42 18.60
C LYS A 27 11.44 -5.18 17.71
N ASP A 28 12.47 -4.90 16.93
CA ASP A 28 12.59 -3.81 15.96
C ASP A 28 12.24 -4.25 14.52
N ALA A 29 11.47 -5.34 14.36
CA ALA A 29 11.16 -5.88 13.03
C ALA A 29 10.42 -4.87 12.15
N PHE A 30 9.52 -4.08 12.73
CA PHE A 30 8.81 -3.04 11.97
C PHE A 30 9.78 -1.98 11.44
N GLU A 31 10.69 -1.49 12.28
CA GLU A 31 11.68 -0.49 11.93
C GLU A 31 12.60 -0.99 10.82
N LEU A 32 13.01 -2.26 10.87
CA LEU A 32 13.77 -2.90 9.81
C LEU A 32 12.98 -2.98 8.50
N LEU A 33 11.72 -3.42 8.56
CA LEU A 33 10.83 -3.45 7.40
C LEU A 33 10.62 -2.06 6.79
N THR A 34 10.55 -1.01 7.62
CA THR A 34 10.42 0.35 7.08
C THR A 34 11.65 0.79 6.29
N LYS A 35 12.85 0.32 6.67
CA LYS A 35 14.09 0.60 5.91
C LYS A 35 14.09 -0.16 4.58
N PHE A 36 13.66 -1.41 4.58
CA PHE A 36 13.48 -2.18 3.34
C PHE A 36 12.47 -1.51 2.40
N MET A 37 11.36 -1.00 2.94
CA MET A 37 10.35 -0.29 2.16
C MET A 37 10.91 0.98 1.50
N GLN A 38 11.67 1.79 2.25
CA GLN A 38 12.36 2.96 1.70
C GLN A 38 13.33 2.58 0.58
N GLN A 39 14.15 1.56 0.80
CA GLN A 39 15.13 1.11 -0.19
C GLN A 39 14.46 0.60 -1.47
N LEU A 40 13.36 -0.14 -1.32
CA LEU A 40 12.52 -0.58 -2.42
C LEU A 40 11.96 0.63 -3.20
N GLU A 41 11.34 1.59 -2.51
CA GLU A 41 10.78 2.78 -3.14
C GLU A 41 11.85 3.56 -3.91
N MET A 42 13.02 3.78 -3.32
CA MET A 42 14.16 4.43 -3.99
C MET A 42 14.64 3.67 -5.23
N SER A 43 14.57 2.33 -5.20
CA SER A 43 14.94 1.49 -6.35
C SER A 43 13.92 1.56 -7.50
N ILE A 44 12.64 1.78 -7.17
CA ILE A 44 11.53 1.88 -8.13
C ILE A 44 11.44 3.30 -8.70
N ASN A 45 11.40 4.30 -7.82
CA ASN A 45 11.25 5.70 -8.15
C ASN A 45 12.39 6.47 -7.47
N LYS A 46 13.28 7.08 -8.28
CA LYS A 46 14.52 7.74 -7.80
C LYS A 46 14.27 9.05 -7.02
N THR A 47 13.06 9.29 -6.54
CA THR A 47 12.66 10.50 -5.82
C THR A 47 12.67 10.26 -4.31
N SER A 48 12.89 11.32 -3.53
CA SER A 48 12.87 11.29 -2.06
C SER A 48 11.46 11.23 -1.46
N PHE A 49 10.44 11.16 -2.30
CA PHE A 49 9.04 11.12 -1.89
C PHE A 49 8.66 9.68 -1.56
N THR A 50 8.45 9.39 -0.28
CA THR A 50 8.11 8.06 0.19
C THR A 50 6.60 7.83 0.09
N HIS A 51 6.20 7.13 -0.98
CA HIS A 51 4.82 6.77 -1.29
C HIS A 51 4.11 6.16 -0.08
N SER A 52 4.72 5.16 0.56
CA SER A 52 4.18 4.48 1.73
C SER A 52 3.98 5.39 2.93
N ALA A 53 4.84 6.40 3.10
CA ALA A 53 4.68 7.37 4.18
C ALA A 53 3.47 8.27 3.94
N ARG A 54 3.26 8.70 2.69
CA ARG A 54 2.09 9.50 2.31
C ARG A 54 0.80 8.70 2.42
N VAL A 55 0.78 7.47 1.94
CA VAL A 55 -0.37 6.56 2.10
C VAL A 55 -0.69 6.36 3.59
N ALA A 56 0.31 6.18 4.45
CA ALA A 56 0.10 6.04 5.89
C ALA A 56 -0.52 7.28 6.54
N LEU A 57 -0.04 8.49 6.18
CA LEU A 57 -0.59 9.74 6.69
C LEU A 57 -2.02 9.99 6.18
N LEU A 58 -2.28 9.76 4.90
CA LEU A 58 -3.63 9.90 4.33
C LEU A 58 -4.60 8.90 4.98
N ALA A 59 -4.15 7.67 5.23
CA ALA A 59 -4.93 6.65 5.91
C ALA A 59 -5.25 7.08 7.35
N GLU A 60 -4.27 7.59 8.11
CA GLU A 60 -4.48 8.11 9.47
C GLU A 60 -5.48 9.27 9.49
N THR A 61 -5.38 10.20 8.54
CA THR A 61 -6.32 11.33 8.41
C THR A 61 -7.74 10.87 8.12
N LEU A 62 -7.93 9.96 7.14
CA LEU A 62 -9.25 9.40 6.84
C LEU A 62 -9.79 8.54 8.00
N GLY A 63 -8.93 7.74 8.62
CA GLY A 63 -9.26 6.94 9.80
C GLY A 63 -9.74 7.78 10.98
N THR A 64 -9.13 8.95 11.18
CA THR A 64 -9.51 9.90 12.23
C THR A 64 -10.88 10.49 11.93
N ALA A 65 -11.14 10.87 10.67
CA ALA A 65 -12.43 11.42 10.24
C ALA A 65 -13.59 10.44 10.39
N VAL A 66 -13.32 9.12 10.28
CA VAL A 66 -14.32 8.06 10.51
C VAL A 66 -14.32 7.53 11.95
N ASN A 67 -13.69 8.25 12.89
CA ASN A 67 -13.68 7.98 14.32
C ASN A 67 -13.04 6.65 14.74
N LEU A 68 -11.98 6.20 14.05
CA LEU A 68 -11.18 5.08 14.54
C LEU A 68 -10.53 5.41 15.89
N SER A 69 -10.51 4.43 16.79
CA SER A 69 -9.80 4.54 18.07
C SER A 69 -8.29 4.70 17.87
N ALA A 70 -7.59 5.19 18.90
CA ALA A 70 -6.13 5.34 18.86
C ALA A 70 -5.40 4.02 18.49
N ASN A 71 -5.90 2.89 18.97
CA ASN A 71 -5.33 1.58 18.62
C ASN A 71 -5.62 1.19 17.15
N GLU A 72 -6.81 1.48 16.64
CA GLU A 72 -7.13 1.23 15.23
C GLU A 72 -6.33 2.12 14.29
N LEU A 73 -6.14 3.40 14.64
CA LEU A 73 -5.28 4.34 13.92
C LEU A 73 -3.82 3.85 13.90
N TYR A 74 -3.30 3.41 15.05
CA TYR A 74 -1.97 2.83 15.15
C TYR A 74 -1.78 1.63 14.20
N LEU A 75 -2.75 0.72 14.15
CA LEU A 75 -2.73 -0.43 13.25
C LEU A 75 -2.89 -0.02 11.79
N LEU A 76 -3.80 0.91 11.48
CA LEU A 76 -4.06 1.42 10.14
C LEU A 76 -2.81 2.05 9.54
N LYS A 77 -2.19 2.98 10.25
CA LYS A 77 -1.00 3.71 9.82
C LYS A 77 0.17 2.78 9.52
N ARG A 78 0.42 1.81 10.39
CA ARG A 78 1.48 0.80 10.23
C ARG A 78 1.20 -0.19 9.12
N SER A 79 -0.06 -0.57 8.93
CA SER A 79 -0.48 -1.45 7.82
C SER A 79 -0.35 -0.73 6.49
N ALA A 80 -0.79 0.53 6.43
CA ALA A 80 -0.67 1.41 5.27
C ALA A 80 0.79 1.62 4.87
N TYR A 81 1.69 1.81 5.85
CA TYR A 81 3.11 1.95 5.55
C TYR A 81 3.76 0.69 4.96
N LEU A 82 3.26 -0.49 5.33
CA LEU A 82 3.82 -1.78 4.87
C LEU A 82 2.97 -2.46 3.78
N HIS A 83 1.95 -1.79 3.23
CA HIS A 83 0.98 -2.41 2.32
C HIS A 83 1.65 -3.11 1.12
N ASP A 84 2.72 -2.49 0.62
CA ASP A 84 3.47 -2.91 -0.56
C ASP A 84 4.73 -3.74 -0.26
N ILE A 85 4.98 -4.11 1.01
CA ILE A 85 6.25 -4.74 1.44
C ILE A 85 6.58 -6.03 0.66
N GLY A 86 5.57 -6.75 0.16
CA GLY A 86 5.79 -7.95 -0.63
C GLY A 86 6.48 -7.72 -1.97
N LYS A 87 6.56 -6.47 -2.46
CA LYS A 87 7.27 -6.11 -3.69
C LYS A 87 8.78 -6.36 -3.59
N ILE A 88 9.35 -6.49 -2.38
CA ILE A 88 10.77 -6.85 -2.17
C ILE A 88 11.12 -8.24 -2.73
N PHE A 89 10.11 -9.10 -2.89
CA PHE A 89 10.27 -10.45 -3.43
C PHE A 89 10.02 -10.52 -4.95
N LEU A 90 9.81 -9.37 -5.59
CA LEU A 90 9.57 -9.27 -7.02
C LEU A 90 10.76 -8.59 -7.73
N PRO A 91 11.06 -8.98 -8.98
CA PRO A 91 12.16 -8.35 -9.71
C PRO A 91 11.93 -6.86 -9.92
N VAL A 92 12.87 -6.04 -9.48
CA VAL A 92 12.81 -4.56 -9.58
C VAL A 92 12.56 -4.08 -11.02
N LYS A 93 13.09 -4.79 -12.02
CA LYS A 93 12.86 -4.50 -13.45
C LYS A 93 11.38 -4.45 -13.86
N LEU A 94 10.48 -5.13 -13.13
CA LEU A 94 9.03 -5.03 -13.39
C LEU A 94 8.50 -3.62 -13.13
N PHE A 95 9.08 -2.89 -12.17
CA PHE A 95 8.62 -1.57 -11.77
C PHE A 95 9.36 -0.44 -12.51
N GLN A 96 10.49 -0.73 -13.13
CA GLN A 96 11.30 0.24 -13.89
C GLN A 96 10.96 0.29 -15.40
N LYS A 97 10.17 -0.67 -15.88
CA LYS A 97 9.84 -0.84 -17.29
C LYS A 97 9.11 0.38 -17.86
N LYS A 98 9.43 0.76 -19.11
CA LYS A 98 8.79 1.88 -19.84
C LYS A 98 7.55 1.44 -20.60
N GLU A 99 7.55 0.19 -21.07
CA GLU A 99 6.47 -0.40 -21.83
C GLU A 99 5.41 -1.00 -20.91
N GLU A 100 4.22 -1.23 -21.46
CA GLU A 100 3.15 -1.90 -20.73
C GLU A 100 3.56 -3.30 -20.24
N LEU A 101 3.07 -3.65 -19.06
CA LEU A 101 3.25 -4.97 -18.49
C LEU A 101 2.36 -5.98 -19.22
N ASN A 102 2.95 -7.10 -19.63
CA ASN A 102 2.19 -8.20 -20.19
C ASN A 102 1.42 -8.96 -19.09
N ALA A 103 0.53 -9.87 -19.51
CA ALA A 103 -0.32 -10.62 -18.59
C ALA A 103 0.46 -11.47 -17.56
N LYS A 104 1.66 -11.96 -17.89
CA LYS A 104 2.51 -12.72 -16.93
C LYS A 104 3.14 -11.79 -15.90
N GLU A 105 3.63 -10.63 -16.33
CA GLU A 105 4.19 -9.61 -15.46
C GLU A 105 3.12 -9.07 -14.49
N TRP A 106 1.91 -8.80 -14.99
CA TRP A 106 0.77 -8.44 -14.14
C TRP A 106 0.44 -9.52 -13.11
N LYS A 107 0.43 -10.79 -13.51
CA LYS A 107 0.23 -11.90 -12.57
C LYS A 107 1.30 -11.93 -11.48
N MET A 108 2.56 -11.60 -11.79
CA MET A 108 3.63 -11.52 -10.79
C MET A 108 3.43 -10.35 -9.83
N ILE A 109 3.13 -9.16 -10.34
CA ILE A 109 2.92 -7.98 -9.47
C ILE A 109 1.75 -8.23 -8.51
N ARG A 110 0.67 -8.87 -8.96
CA ARG A 110 -0.49 -9.18 -8.12
C ARG A 110 -0.21 -10.14 -6.96
N LEU A 111 0.98 -10.75 -6.89
CA LEU A 111 1.38 -11.61 -5.77
C LEU A 111 1.90 -10.82 -4.56
N HIS A 112 2.27 -9.55 -4.70
CA HIS A 112 2.87 -8.80 -3.59
C HIS A 112 2.00 -8.72 -2.32
N PRO A 113 0.65 -8.66 -2.36
CA PRO A 113 -0.15 -8.67 -1.12
C PRO A 113 0.01 -9.98 -0.37
N GLU A 114 -0.02 -11.12 -1.09
CA GLU A 114 0.16 -12.45 -0.50
C GLU A 114 1.59 -12.68 0.01
N LEU A 115 2.60 -12.20 -0.71
CA LEU A 115 4.00 -12.30 -0.31
C LEU A 115 4.28 -11.44 0.94
N GLY A 116 3.76 -10.21 0.97
CA GLY A 116 3.84 -9.33 2.13
C GLY A 116 3.14 -9.94 3.35
N ALA A 117 1.92 -10.44 3.17
CA ALA A 117 1.19 -11.13 4.23
C ALA A 117 1.92 -12.39 4.73
N SER A 118 2.54 -13.15 3.83
CA SER A 118 3.32 -14.34 4.17
C SER A 118 4.53 -14.00 5.03
N LEU A 119 5.23 -12.90 4.74
CA LEU A 119 6.32 -12.38 5.57
C LEU A 119 5.82 -11.94 6.95
N ILE A 120 4.81 -11.08 6.98
CA ILE A 120 4.29 -10.49 8.23
C ILE A 120 3.69 -11.55 9.16
N ARG A 121 3.11 -12.61 8.61
CA ARG A 121 2.56 -13.73 9.39
C ARG A 121 3.61 -14.42 10.26
N GLN A 122 4.87 -14.39 9.82
CA GLN A 122 6.00 -14.96 10.55
C GLN A 122 6.49 -14.05 11.69
N ILE A 123 5.95 -12.83 11.85
CA ILE A 123 6.39 -11.88 12.88
C ILE A 123 5.22 -11.67 13.85
N PRO A 124 5.17 -12.38 15.00
CA PRO A 124 3.96 -12.47 15.83
C PRO A 124 3.34 -11.14 16.22
N HIS A 125 4.16 -10.16 16.59
CA HIS A 125 3.72 -8.83 17.02
C HIS A 125 3.26 -7.92 15.87
N LEU A 126 3.48 -8.31 14.61
CA LEU A 126 3.01 -7.58 13.42
C LEU A 126 1.80 -8.24 12.75
N LYS A 127 1.34 -9.41 13.21
CA LYS A 127 0.13 -10.08 12.71
C LYS A 127 -1.11 -9.19 12.64
N PRO A 128 -1.35 -8.25 13.58
CA PRO A 128 -2.48 -7.31 13.46
C PRO A 128 -2.48 -6.45 12.18
N LEU A 129 -1.34 -6.32 11.50
CA LEU A 129 -1.22 -5.52 10.26
C LEU A 129 -1.65 -6.27 8.99
N LEU A 130 -1.88 -7.59 9.09
CA LEU A 130 -2.08 -8.48 7.94
C LEU A 130 -3.23 -8.05 7.03
N ALA A 131 -4.35 -7.59 7.59
CA ALA A 131 -5.53 -7.23 6.81
C ALA A 131 -5.24 -6.09 5.82
N GLY A 132 -4.59 -5.03 6.30
CA GLY A 132 -4.24 -3.89 5.46
C GLY A 132 -3.21 -4.21 4.39
N ILE A 133 -2.39 -5.24 4.58
CA ILE A 133 -1.39 -5.69 3.60
C ILE A 133 -2.02 -6.64 2.57
N LEU A 134 -2.80 -7.62 3.03
CA LEU A 134 -3.31 -8.68 2.16
C LEU A 134 -4.43 -8.21 1.23
N PHE A 135 -5.29 -7.29 1.70
CA PHE A 135 -6.55 -6.96 1.03
C PHE A 135 -6.64 -5.52 0.49
N HIS A 136 -5.55 -4.73 0.50
CA HIS A 136 -5.61 -3.32 0.04
C HIS A 136 -5.92 -3.17 -1.46
N HIS A 137 -5.79 -4.24 -2.24
CA HIS A 137 -6.17 -4.30 -3.65
C HIS A 137 -7.52 -4.97 -3.92
N GLU A 138 -8.25 -5.33 -2.88
CA GLU A 138 -9.67 -5.67 -3.02
C GLU A 138 -10.46 -4.42 -3.45
N ARG A 139 -11.57 -4.63 -4.15
CA ARG A 139 -12.43 -3.56 -4.68
C ARG A 139 -13.85 -3.79 -4.21
N TYR A 140 -14.56 -2.72 -3.89
CA TYR A 140 -15.85 -2.81 -3.20
C TYR A 140 -16.88 -3.65 -3.98
N ASN A 141 -16.82 -3.66 -5.31
CA ASN A 141 -17.64 -4.48 -6.22
C ASN A 141 -17.15 -5.93 -6.43
N GLY A 142 -16.11 -6.39 -5.73
CA GLY A 142 -15.55 -7.74 -5.87
C GLY A 142 -14.60 -7.96 -7.05
N SER A 143 -14.30 -6.93 -7.86
CA SER A 143 -13.37 -7.06 -9.01
C SER A 143 -11.88 -7.04 -8.63
N GLY A 144 -11.59 -6.89 -7.33
CA GLY A 144 -10.25 -6.81 -6.79
C GLY A 144 -9.52 -8.14 -6.69
N TYR A 145 -8.39 -8.12 -5.99
CA TYR A 145 -7.54 -9.30 -5.76
C TYR A 145 -6.87 -9.18 -4.38
N PRO A 146 -6.41 -10.29 -3.77
CA PRO A 146 -6.25 -11.64 -4.35
C PRO A 146 -7.48 -12.55 -4.27
N PHE A 147 -8.50 -12.24 -3.48
CA PHE A 147 -9.63 -13.15 -3.22
C PHE A 147 -10.96 -12.70 -3.84
N GLY A 148 -11.06 -11.47 -4.34
CA GLY A 148 -12.30 -10.95 -4.92
C GLY A 148 -13.36 -10.68 -3.86
N LEU A 149 -12.92 -10.24 -2.67
CA LEU A 149 -13.82 -9.84 -1.59
C LEU A 149 -14.61 -8.61 -2.00
N SER A 150 -15.88 -8.55 -1.59
CA SER A 150 -16.75 -7.41 -1.87
C SER A 150 -17.26 -6.74 -0.59
N GLU A 151 -17.58 -5.45 -0.71
CA GLU A 151 -18.26 -4.67 0.33
C GLU A 151 -17.63 -4.81 1.73
N GLN A 152 -18.41 -5.27 2.72
CA GLN A 152 -17.95 -5.42 4.11
C GLN A 152 -17.17 -6.72 4.37
N GLN A 153 -17.01 -7.60 3.37
CA GLN A 153 -16.05 -8.69 3.46
C GLN A 153 -14.61 -8.15 3.45
N ILE A 154 -14.40 -6.97 2.85
CA ILE A 154 -13.11 -6.28 2.85
C ILE A 154 -12.95 -5.57 4.22
N PRO A 155 -11.89 -5.88 4.98
CA PRO A 155 -11.65 -5.20 6.25
C PRO A 155 -11.59 -3.69 6.11
N LEU A 156 -12.12 -2.95 7.08
CA LEU A 156 -12.18 -1.48 7.05
C LEU A 156 -10.80 -0.84 6.80
N ILE A 157 -9.76 -1.32 7.48
CA ILE A 157 -8.38 -0.88 7.28
C ILE A 157 -7.96 -1.00 5.80
N SER A 158 -8.29 -2.11 5.15
CA SER A 158 -7.94 -2.37 3.75
C SER A 158 -8.74 -1.49 2.78
N ARG A 159 -10.01 -1.21 3.08
CA ARG A 159 -10.84 -0.27 2.31
C ARG A 159 -10.29 1.15 2.37
N ILE A 160 -9.86 1.59 3.56
CA ILE A 160 -9.21 2.90 3.74
C ILE A 160 -7.89 2.96 2.95
N ILE A 161 -7.00 1.99 3.15
CA ILE A 161 -5.69 1.95 2.49
C ILE A 161 -5.83 1.94 0.96
N GLY A 162 -6.68 1.06 0.41
CA GLY A 162 -6.87 0.95 -1.03
C GLY A 162 -7.41 2.23 -1.67
N LEU A 163 -8.25 2.98 -0.96
CA LEU A 163 -8.77 4.27 -1.42
C LEU A 163 -7.68 5.33 -1.45
N VAL A 164 -6.93 5.50 -0.35
CA VAL A 164 -5.90 6.56 -0.27
C VAL A 164 -4.63 6.24 -1.05
N ASP A 165 -4.30 4.95 -1.26
CA ASP A 165 -3.26 4.50 -2.18
C ASP A 165 -3.57 4.93 -3.62
N CYS A 166 -4.81 4.73 -4.06
CA CYS A 166 -5.23 5.19 -5.39
C CYS A 166 -5.14 6.71 -5.51
N PHE A 167 -5.58 7.45 -4.49
CA PHE A 167 -5.48 8.91 -4.49
C PHE A 167 -4.01 9.36 -4.59
N GLU A 168 -3.14 8.84 -3.74
CA GLU A 168 -1.71 9.16 -3.73
C GLU A 168 -1.10 8.89 -5.11
N ALA A 169 -1.41 7.73 -5.71
CA ALA A 169 -0.88 7.34 -7.00
C ALA A 169 -1.25 8.31 -8.14
N LEU A 170 -2.43 8.95 -8.05
CA LEU A 170 -2.91 9.93 -9.02
C LEU A 170 -2.24 11.30 -8.86
N ILE A 171 -1.85 11.70 -7.64
CA ILE A 171 -1.27 13.02 -7.37
C ILE A 171 0.27 13.00 -7.25
N ALA A 172 0.87 11.82 -7.12
CA ALA A 172 2.31 11.66 -6.97
C ALA A 172 3.05 11.72 -8.31
N PRO A 173 4.27 12.31 -8.34
CA PRO A 173 5.12 12.25 -9.52
C PRO A 173 5.64 10.83 -9.75
N ARG A 174 5.37 10.25 -10.92
CA ARG A 174 5.92 8.95 -11.34
C ARG A 174 6.62 9.09 -12.70
N PRO A 175 7.61 8.25 -13.04
CA PRO A 175 8.41 8.39 -14.26
C PRO A 175 7.61 8.51 -15.58
N TYR A 176 6.37 8.03 -15.62
CA TYR A 176 5.50 7.99 -16.81
C TYR A 176 4.15 8.68 -16.61
N HIS A 177 3.96 9.41 -15.51
CA HIS A 177 2.67 10.00 -15.16
C HIS A 177 2.86 11.42 -14.65
N THR A 178 2.18 12.36 -15.30
CA THR A 178 2.08 13.74 -14.81
C THR A 178 1.09 13.78 -13.65
N PRO A 179 1.49 14.22 -12.45
CA PRO A 179 0.59 14.41 -11.31
C PRO A 179 -0.71 15.12 -11.68
N LEU A 180 -1.85 14.55 -11.27
CA LEU A 180 -3.13 15.22 -11.36
C LEU A 180 -3.25 16.31 -10.29
N THR A 181 -4.09 17.31 -10.54
CA THR A 181 -4.56 18.23 -9.49
C THR A 181 -5.52 17.50 -8.55
N LEU A 182 -5.76 18.07 -7.36
CA LEU A 182 -6.76 17.53 -6.41
C LEU A 182 -8.10 17.28 -7.10
N GLN A 183 -8.63 18.28 -7.79
CA GLN A 183 -9.92 18.21 -8.48
C GLN A 183 -9.93 17.10 -9.57
N GLN A 184 -8.84 16.95 -10.32
CA GLN A 184 -8.71 15.89 -11.33
C GLN A 184 -8.63 14.49 -10.72
N ALA A 185 -7.91 14.34 -9.60
CA ALA A 185 -7.81 13.08 -8.87
C ALA A 185 -9.18 12.69 -8.27
N LEU A 186 -9.87 13.62 -7.59
CA LEU A 186 -11.20 13.38 -7.03
C LEU A 186 -12.22 13.07 -8.12
N SER A 187 -12.22 13.78 -9.25
CA SER A 187 -13.11 13.48 -10.37
C SER A 187 -12.83 12.10 -10.99
N THR A 188 -11.56 11.69 -11.07
CA THR A 188 -11.19 10.34 -11.51
C THR A 188 -11.71 9.28 -10.55
N MET A 189 -11.51 9.50 -9.24
CA MET A 189 -11.96 8.57 -8.21
C MET A 189 -13.49 8.53 -8.07
N GLU A 190 -14.20 9.62 -8.33
CA GLU A 190 -15.66 9.64 -8.35
C GLU A 190 -16.21 8.74 -9.47
N LYS A 191 -15.61 8.76 -10.66
CA LYS A 191 -15.95 7.83 -11.74
C LYS A 191 -15.70 6.37 -11.33
N GLN A 192 -14.61 6.10 -10.62
CA GLN A 192 -14.29 4.78 -10.08
C GLN A 192 -15.26 4.35 -8.97
N LYS A 193 -15.70 5.27 -8.10
CA LYS A 193 -16.76 5.01 -7.11
C LYS A 193 -18.05 4.62 -7.81
N ASN A 194 -18.43 5.32 -8.89
CA ASN A 194 -19.63 5.00 -9.67
C ASN A 194 -19.55 3.63 -10.37
N GLN A 195 -18.35 3.08 -10.56
CA GLN A 195 -18.12 1.70 -11.02
C GLN A 195 -18.12 0.68 -9.85
N GLY A 196 -18.28 1.14 -8.61
CA GLY A 196 -18.27 0.33 -7.40
C GLY A 196 -16.86 -0.05 -6.93
N LEU A 197 -15.79 0.66 -7.32
CA LEU A 197 -14.43 0.30 -6.88
C LEU A 197 -14.18 0.64 -5.41
N TRP A 198 -14.81 1.69 -4.90
CA TRP A 198 -14.54 2.28 -3.59
C TRP A 198 -15.77 2.19 -2.69
N ASP A 199 -15.52 2.07 -1.38
CA ASP A 199 -16.57 2.23 -0.37
C ASP A 199 -17.16 3.64 -0.49
N PRO A 200 -18.46 3.80 -0.81
CA PRO A 200 -19.07 5.10 -1.00
C PRO A 200 -18.95 6.00 0.23
N TYR A 201 -19.13 5.44 1.44
CA TYR A 201 -19.06 6.22 2.67
C TYR A 201 -17.64 6.78 2.89
N LEU A 202 -16.62 5.94 2.73
CA LEU A 202 -15.23 6.39 2.87
C LEU A 202 -14.85 7.42 1.80
N PHE A 203 -15.36 7.29 0.58
CA PHE A 203 -15.10 8.26 -0.47
C PHE A 203 -15.70 9.63 -0.15
N GLU A 204 -16.96 9.70 0.30
CA GLU A 204 -17.59 10.99 0.64
C GLU A 204 -16.85 11.68 1.79
N VAL A 205 -16.49 10.94 2.85
CA VAL A 205 -15.70 11.49 3.96
C VAL A 205 -14.32 11.96 3.47
N PHE A 206 -13.69 11.21 2.57
CA PHE A 206 -12.41 11.60 2.00
C PHE A 206 -12.50 12.89 1.16
N VAL A 207 -13.57 13.06 0.38
CA VAL A 207 -13.82 14.30 -0.35
C VAL A 207 -13.96 15.48 0.62
N GLU A 208 -14.79 15.35 1.65
CA GLU A 208 -15.04 16.40 2.64
C GLU A 208 -13.75 16.87 3.34
N ILE A 209 -12.89 15.95 3.77
CA ILE A 209 -11.64 16.34 4.45
C ILE A 209 -10.59 16.91 3.50
N THR A 210 -10.67 16.63 2.19
CA THR A 210 -9.69 17.12 1.21
C THR A 210 -9.98 18.53 0.70
N THR A 211 -11.24 18.99 0.74
CA THR A 211 -11.64 20.27 0.13
C THR A 211 -11.07 21.50 0.81
N ASP A 212 -10.59 21.39 2.05
CA ASP A 212 -10.15 22.52 2.88
C ASP A 212 -8.64 22.54 3.19
N SER A 213 -7.81 21.77 2.48
CA SER A 213 -6.38 21.71 2.84
C SER A 213 -5.40 21.40 1.71
N ASP A 214 -4.39 22.28 1.57
CA ASP A 214 -3.19 22.04 0.76
C ASP A 214 -2.37 20.82 1.23
N TYR A 215 -2.63 20.32 2.45
CA TYR A 215 -1.98 19.14 3.02
C TYR A 215 -2.06 17.90 2.11
N PHE A 216 -3.20 17.70 1.45
CA PHE A 216 -3.46 16.50 0.64
C PHE A 216 -2.70 16.49 -0.67
N VAL A 217 -2.29 17.66 -1.16
CA VAL A 217 -1.49 17.82 -2.39
C VAL A 217 -0.05 18.22 -2.12
N ASP A 218 0.38 18.21 -0.85
CA ASP A 218 1.75 18.53 -0.49
C ASP A 218 2.72 17.46 -1.03
N LYS A 219 3.53 17.87 -2.01
CA LYS A 219 4.50 17.02 -2.69
C LYS A 219 5.86 16.97 -1.99
N ARG A 220 6.02 17.64 -0.85
CA ARG A 220 7.26 17.56 -0.07
C ARG A 220 7.47 16.15 0.49
N PRO A 221 8.71 15.68 0.64
CA PRO A 221 8.99 14.43 1.34
C PRO A 221 8.35 14.42 2.73
N VAL A 222 7.77 13.28 3.12
CA VAL A 222 7.25 13.08 4.48
C VAL A 222 8.41 12.70 5.40
N ASP A 223 8.48 13.34 6.57
CA ASP A 223 9.33 12.83 7.63
C ASP A 223 8.80 11.48 8.08
N ILE A 224 9.55 10.44 7.75
CA ILE A 224 9.22 9.06 8.06
C ILE A 224 9.08 8.77 9.56
N ASN A 225 9.66 9.60 10.42
CA ASN A 225 9.50 9.44 11.87
C ASN A 225 8.07 9.75 12.31
N LEU A 226 7.31 10.51 11.53
CA LEU A 226 5.87 10.71 11.74
C LEU A 226 5.07 9.42 11.57
N VAL A 227 5.62 8.41 10.87
CA VAL A 227 4.97 7.12 10.65
C VAL A 227 5.33 6.07 11.69
N LYS A 228 6.45 6.27 12.40
CA LYS A 228 6.97 5.32 13.39
C LYS A 228 6.31 5.46 14.77
N ASN A 229 5.81 6.66 15.07
CA ASN A 229 5.12 7.02 16.32
C ASN A 229 3.60 6.97 16.14
#